data_AF-A0A0D8FSZ4-F1
#
_entry.id   AF-A0A0D8FSZ4-F1
#
_cell.length_a   1.000
_cell.length_b   1.000
_cell.length_c   1.000
_cell.angle_alpha   90.00
_cell.angle_beta   90.00
_cell.angle_gamma   90.00
#
_symmetry.space_group_name_H-M   'P 1'
#
loop_
_entity.id
_entity.type
_entity.pdbx_description
1 polymer ?
#
loop_
_entity_poly.entity_id
_entity_poly.type
_entity_poly.pdbx_seq_one_letter_code
_entity_poly.pdbx_strand_id
1 'polypeptide(L)' 'MIEHCIDDNLLVHYRRLLDAEDLAFSEMEHDFEEGDRTKFERDKSAWLQALEERLGYLDRCGFVREGDSRLLA' A
#
# COMPACT_ATOMS: atom_id res chain seq x y z
N MET A 1 -19.08 2.48 -23.54
CA MET A 1 -18.36 1.31 -23.02
C MET A 1 -17.02 1.82 -22.55
N ILE A 2 -16.80 1.82 -21.24
CA ILE A 2 -15.52 2.21 -20.69
C ILE A 2 -14.67 0.93 -20.69
N GLU A 3 -14.11 0.60 -21.86
CA GLU A 3 -13.08 -0.42 -21.99
C GLU A 3 -11.76 0.20 -21.52
N HIS A 4 -11.66 0.51 -20.22
CA HIS A 4 -10.38 0.82 -19.62
C HIS A 4 -9.60 -0.49 -19.59
N CYS A 5 -8.81 -0.70 -20.65
CA CYS A 5 -7.77 -1.72 -20.70
C CYS A 5 -6.92 -1.54 -19.43
N ILE A 6 -7.16 -2.39 -18.44
CA ILE A 6 -6.23 -2.54 -17.33
C ILE A 6 -4.96 -3.07 -17.98
N ASP A 7 -3.97 -2.20 -18.13
CA ASP A 7 -2.70 -2.54 -18.75
C ASP A 7 -2.01 -3.63 -17.92
N ASP A 8 -1.48 -4.68 -18.55
CA ASP A 8 -0.76 -5.75 -17.83
C ASP A 8 0.39 -5.17 -16.98
N ASN A 9 1.01 -4.08 -17.41
CA ASN A 9 2.05 -3.38 -16.64
C ASN A 9 1.47 -2.72 -15.38
N LEU A 10 0.25 -2.19 -15.45
CA LEU A 10 -0.48 -1.68 -14.29
C LEU A 10 -0.69 -2.78 -13.24
N LEU A 11 -1.14 -3.96 -13.67
CA LEU A 11 -1.36 -5.10 -12.79
C LEU A 11 -0.06 -5.65 -12.19
N VAL A 12 1.01 -5.72 -12.97
CA VAL A 12 2.33 -6.17 -12.50
C VAL A 12 2.91 -5.19 -11.47
N HIS A 13 2.82 -3.89 -11.72
CA HIS A 13 3.27 -2.88 -10.75
C HIS A 13 2.42 -2.89 -9.49
N TYR A 14 1.10 -2.97 -9.63
CA TYR A 14 0.21 -3.08 -8.48
C TYR A 14 0.50 -4.33 -7.66
N ARG A 15 0.75 -5.47 -8.31
CA ARG A 15 1.12 -6.71 -7.62
C ARG A 15 2.45 -6.59 -6.88
N ARG A 16 3.45 -5.92 -7.45
CA ARG A 16 4.73 -5.66 -6.77
C ARG A 16 4.55 -4.78 -5.53
N LEU A 17 3.68 -3.78 -5.61
CA LEU A 17 3.35 -2.92 -4.46
C LEU A 17 2.64 -3.72 -3.36
N LEU A 18 1.73 -4.62 -3.73
CA LEU A 18 1.07 -5.52 -2.77
C LEU A 18 2.04 -6.50 -2.11
N ASP A 19 2.95 -7.10 -2.88
CA ASP A 19 3.97 -8.00 -2.33
C ASP A 19 4.94 -7.25 -1.37
N ALA A 20 5.27 -6.00 -1.68
CA ALA A 20 6.08 -5.15 -0.80
C ALA A 20 5.34 -4.77 0.50
N GLU A 21 4.05 -4.48 0.41
CA GLU A 21 3.19 -4.22 1.57
C GLU A 21 3.05 -5.45 2.47
N ASP A 22 2.83 -6.63 1.87
CA ASP A 22 2.68 -7.91 2.58
C ASP A 22 3.97 -8.28 3.33
N LEU A 23 5.13 -8.09 2.69
CA LEU A 23 6.42 -8.31 3.33
C LEU A 23 6.65 -7.35 4.51
N ALA A 24 6.38 -6.06 4.32
CA ALA A 24 6.49 -5.08 5.41
C ALA A 24 5.53 -5.38 6.56
N PHE A 25 4.34 -5.90 6.26
CA PHE A 25 3.36 -6.30 7.25
C PHE A 25 3.82 -7.55 8.04
N SER A 26 4.36 -8.57 7.38
CA SER A 26 4.91 -9.75 8.07
C SER A 26 6.06 -9.40 9.01
N GLU A 27 6.97 -8.52 8.61
CA GLU A 27 8.06 -8.07 9.49
C GLU A 27 7.51 -7.29 10.71
N MET A 28 6.55 -6.38 10.47
CA MET A 28 5.84 -5.67 11.55
C MET A 28 5.10 -6.62 12.50
N GLU A 29 4.47 -7.67 11.98
CA GLU A 29 3.77 -8.69 12.78
C GLU A 29 4.76 -9.49 13.63
N HIS A 30 5.92 -9.84 13.07
CA HIS A 30 7.00 -10.51 13.79
C HIS A 30 7.52 -9.65 14.95
N ASP A 31 7.76 -8.36 14.70
CA ASP A 31 8.23 -7.43 15.73
C ASP A 31 7.22 -7.20 16.86
N PHE A 32 5.93 -7.22 16.52
CA PHE A 32 4.86 -7.20 17.50
C PHE A 32 4.84 -8.47 18.35
N GLU A 33 5.04 -9.64 17.74
CA GLU A 33 5.08 -10.94 18.41
C GLU A 33 6.33 -11.08 19.31
N GLU A 34 7.49 -10.55 18.89
CA GLU A 34 8.72 -10.49 19.70
C GLU A 34 8.61 -9.47 20.86
N GLY A 35 7.62 -8.57 20.83
CA GLY A 35 7.39 -7.57 21.87
C GLY A 35 8.31 -6.35 21.81
N ASP A 36 9.04 -6.16 20.69
CA ASP A 36 9.90 -4.99 20.51
C ASP A 36 9.09 -3.80 19.97
N ARG A 37 8.61 -2.97 20.89
CA ARG A 37 7.80 -1.80 20.57
C ARG A 37 8.54 -0.75 19.72
N THR A 38 9.87 -0.69 19.80
CA THR A 38 10.66 0.29 19.04
C THR A 38 10.80 -0.15 17.59
N LYS A 39 11.05 -1.44 17.37
CA LYS A 39 11.10 -2.06 16.05
C LYS A 39 9.72 -2.04 15.40
N PHE A 40 8.68 -2.45 16.13
CA PHE A 40 7.29 -2.34 15.67
C PHE A 40 6.89 -0.94 15.18
N GLU A 41 7.18 0.14 15.91
CA GLU A 41 6.82 1.49 15.48
C GLU A 41 7.62 1.94 14.24
N ARG A 42 8.86 1.47 14.09
CA ARG A 42 9.69 1.70 12.90
C ARG A 42 9.14 0.95 11.67
N ASP A 43 8.84 -0.32 11.83
CA ASP A 43 8.35 -1.20 10.77
C ASP A 43 6.91 -0.82 10.36
N LYS A 44 6.09 -0.37 11.32
CA LYS A 44 4.81 0.30 11.05
C LYS A 44 4.95 1.55 10.18
N SER A 45 5.97 2.37 10.41
CA SER A 45 6.23 3.55 9.56
C SER A 45 6.68 3.14 8.15
N ALA A 46 7.34 1.99 7.99
CA ALA A 46 7.69 1.45 6.67
C ALA A 46 6.45 0.91 5.94
N TRP A 47 5.56 0.21 6.65
CA TRP A 47 4.29 -0.27 6.11
C TRP A 47 3.37 0.88 5.67
N LEU A 48 3.26 1.95 6.47
CA LEU A 48 2.49 3.13 6.10
C LEU A 48 3.02 3.81 4.82
N GLN A 49 4.34 3.91 4.66
CA GLN A 49 4.94 4.46 3.44
C GLN A 49 4.63 3.59 2.22
N ALA A 50 4.73 2.26 2.33
CA ALA A 50 4.37 1.34 1.24
C ALA A 50 2.89 1.48 0.84
N LEU A 51 2.00 1.68 1.83
CA LEU A 51 0.58 1.92 1.60
C LEU A 51 0.35 3.27 0.89
N GLU A 52 1.04 4.34 1.30
CA GLU A 52 0.98 5.65 0.63
C GLU A 52 1.47 5.57 -0.82
N GLU A 53 2.56 4.84 -1.09
CA GLU A 53 3.05 4.62 -2.45
C GLU A 53 2.04 3.84 -3.31
N ARG A 54 1.37 2.83 -2.72
CA ARG A 54 0.29 2.08 -3.38
C ARG A 54 -0.90 2.97 -3.70
N LEU A 55 -1.35 3.77 -2.74
CA LEU A 55 -2.48 4.68 -2.91
C LEU A 55 -2.16 5.77 -3.94
N GLY A 56 -0.97 6.38 -3.88
CA GLY A 56 -0.51 7.37 -4.86
C GLY A 56 -0.30 6.78 -6.26
N TYR A 57 0.04 5.50 -6.39
CA TYR A 57 0.04 4.80 -7.68
C TYR A 57 -1.38 4.61 -8.22
N LEU A 58 -2.31 4.13 -7.38
CA LEU A 58 -3.72 3.96 -7.77
C LEU A 58 -4.41 5.29 -8.12
N ASP A 59 -4.08 6.37 -7.41
CA ASP A 59 -4.55 7.73 -7.69
C ASP A 59 -4.07 8.22 -9.06
N ARG A 60 -2.76 8.10 -9.34
CA ARG A 60 -2.18 8.43 -10.65
C ARG A 60 -2.77 7.62 -11.80
N CYS A 61 -3.22 6.40 -11.52
CA CYS A 61 -3.89 5.54 -12.49
C CYS A 61 -5.40 5.81 -12.61
N GLY A 62 -5.95 6.75 -11.84
CA GLY A 62 -7.36 7.16 -11.89
C GLY A 62 -8.33 6.20 -11.20
N PHE A 63 -7.83 5.28 -10.35
CA PHE A 63 -8.67 4.33 -9.61
C PHE A 63 -9.17 4.88 -8.27
N VAL A 64 -8.56 5.96 -7.76
CA VAL A 64 -9.10 6.71 -6.61
C VAL A 64 -10.26 7.57 -7.11
N ARG A 65 -11.47 7.08 -6.90
CA ARG A 65 -12.71 7.83 -7.12
C ARG A 65 -12.72 9.01 -6.15
N GLU A 66 -13.00 10.22 -6.64
CA GLU A 66 -13.06 11.52 -5.90
C GLU A 66 -13.94 11.54 -4.61
N GLY A 67 -14.55 10.42 -4.21
CA GLY A 67 -15.30 10.27 -2.97
C GLY A 67 -14.50 9.84 -1.74
N ASP A 68 -13.26 9.34 -1.89
CA ASP A 68 -12.45 8.82 -0.77
C ASP A 68 -11.54 9.88 -0.13
N SER A 69 -11.28 11.01 -0.82
CA SER A 69 -10.51 12.16 -0.29
C SER A 69 -11.17 12.84 0.92
N ARG A 70 -12.39 12.44 1.31
CA ARG A 70 -13.09 12.93 2.49
C ARG A 70 -12.66 12.29 3.81
N LEU A 71 -11.87 11.22 3.79
CA LEU A 71 -11.36 10.56 5.00
C LEU A 71 -10.02 11.13 5.51
N LEU A 72 -9.43 12.09 4.79
CA LEU A 72 -8.15 12.74 5.15
C LEU A 72 -8.29 14.23 5.50
N ALA A 73 -9.52 14.73 5.74
CA ALA A 73 -9.79 16.12 6.11
C ALA A 73 -10.25 16.27 7.57
#